data_AF-A0A2H0Q443-F1
#
_entry.id   AF-A0A2H0Q443-F1
#
_cell.length_a   1.000
_cell.length_b   1.000
_cell.length_c   1.000
_cell.angle_alpha   90.00
_cell.angle_beta   90.00
_cell.angle_gamma   90.00
#
_symmetry.space_group_name_H-M   'P 1'
#
loop_
_entity.id
_entity.type
_entity.pdbx_description
1 polymer ?
#
loop_
_entity_poly.entity_id
_entity_poly.type
_entity_poly.pdbx_seq_one_letter_code
_entity_poly.pdbx_strand_id
1 'polypeptide(L)'
;MKKAIDLFLNQVFNATIINKYNLKIKFIKNDFIFENSSNKYHDLCFDLCNDKLSEFDNGADLFELVIQGKCKLSGNARFWKILRNKEDIHFQDDTSLISLLFLKTFNKKLPRRVESILHQLVNREQVNYQNSQLAFATIPNFIHTPFIDHKQIALTDLMSDHIDSIQQEAKQFIDNKVIAYPFELYGLDPITKQPKWSRWSIFSNGEINQANSLKFPMTKKFAELAATNNRLITLDFLILNPGQQLNYHSDGFSFFANWQCGIIVPDHCAIEVSGIKTVHKVNSIFAFDDSFIHSAWNRSSEKRVVLSAWAIHPEFDDEEAFAIKFVSKHYKWGI
;
A
#
# COMPACT_ATOMS: atom_id res chain seq x y z
N MET A 1 -15.67 22.53 -27.34
CA MET A 1 -14.72 21.65 -26.63
C MET A 1 -14.51 22.10 -25.19
N LYS A 2 -13.91 23.26 -24.90
CA LYS A 2 -13.77 23.80 -23.52
C LYS A 2 -15.10 23.85 -22.74
N LYS A 3 -16.17 24.37 -23.34
CA LYS A 3 -17.53 24.36 -22.75
C LYS A 3 -18.10 22.95 -22.45
N ALA A 4 -17.80 21.95 -23.28
CA ALA A 4 -18.25 20.57 -23.08
C ALA A 4 -17.41 19.85 -22.00
N ILE A 5 -16.12 20.22 -21.93
CA ILE A 5 -15.17 19.78 -20.89
C ILE A 5 -15.56 20.39 -19.53
N ASP A 6 -15.92 21.67 -19.48
CA ASP A 6 -16.39 22.35 -18.26
C ASP A 6 -17.74 21.75 -17.79
N LEU A 7 -18.62 21.36 -18.72
CA LEU A 7 -19.88 20.66 -18.42
C LEU A 7 -19.65 19.24 -17.86
N PHE A 8 -18.74 18.47 -18.47
CA PHE A 8 -18.38 17.13 -18.01
C PHE A 8 -17.67 17.17 -16.64
N LEU A 9 -16.74 18.12 -16.46
CA LEU A 9 -16.06 18.31 -15.19
C LEU A 9 -17.03 18.76 -14.10
N ASN A 10 -17.98 19.67 -14.37
CA ASN A 10 -19.01 20.06 -13.40
C ASN A 10 -20.03 18.94 -13.09
N GLN A 11 -20.26 18.00 -14.01
CA GLN A 11 -21.11 16.83 -13.78
C GLN A 11 -20.40 15.73 -12.98
N VAL A 12 -19.08 15.56 -13.13
CA VAL A 12 -18.31 14.49 -12.49
C VAL A 12 -17.62 14.95 -11.20
N PHE A 13 -17.20 16.22 -11.14
CA PHE A 13 -16.54 16.86 -10.00
C PHE A 13 -17.29 18.16 -9.68
N ASN A 14 -18.00 18.19 -8.55
CA ASN A 14 -18.68 19.40 -8.10
C ASN A 14 -17.68 20.57 -8.06
N ALA A 15 -18.05 21.76 -8.55
CA ALA A 15 -17.16 22.93 -8.65
C ALA A 15 -16.49 23.29 -7.30
N THR A 16 -17.15 22.94 -6.20
CA THR A 16 -16.65 23.05 -4.83
C THR A 16 -15.40 22.22 -4.58
N ILE A 17 -15.32 21.00 -5.13
CA ILE A 17 -14.20 20.05 -4.93
C ILE A 17 -12.94 20.54 -5.65
N ILE A 18 -13.08 20.97 -6.91
CA ILE A 18 -11.97 21.50 -7.71
C ILE A 18 -11.34 22.71 -7.01
N ASN A 19 -12.18 23.59 -6.46
CA ASN A 19 -11.74 24.77 -5.72
C ASN A 19 -11.15 24.42 -4.35
N LYS A 20 -11.78 23.52 -3.58
CA LYS A 20 -11.33 23.07 -2.26
C LYS A 20 -9.92 22.47 -2.31
N TYR A 21 -9.63 21.67 -3.34
CA TYR A 21 -8.35 20.99 -3.47
C TYR A 21 -7.36 21.70 -4.41
N ASN A 22 -7.72 22.84 -5.01
CA ASN A 22 -6.88 23.57 -5.96
C ASN A 22 -6.31 22.63 -7.05
N LEU A 23 -7.17 21.77 -7.59
CA LEU A 23 -6.78 20.77 -8.59
C LEU A 23 -6.50 21.47 -9.92
N LYS A 24 -5.26 21.38 -10.41
CA LYS A 24 -4.90 21.87 -11.74
C LYS A 24 -5.00 20.72 -12.74
N ILE A 25 -5.95 20.80 -13.66
CA ILE A 25 -6.18 19.78 -14.70
C ILE A 25 -5.56 20.27 -16.00
N LYS A 26 -4.68 19.46 -16.60
CA LYS A 26 -4.18 19.66 -17.96
C LYS A 26 -4.75 18.61 -18.89
N PHE A 27 -5.03 19.02 -20.13
CA PHE A 27 -5.42 18.12 -21.21
C PHE A 27 -4.23 17.91 -22.13
N ILE A 28 -3.72 16.67 -22.22
CA ILE A 28 -2.56 16.32 -23.03
C ILE A 28 -2.90 15.06 -23.84
N LYS A 29 -2.80 15.14 -25.17
CA LYS A 29 -2.97 14.01 -26.11
C LYS A 29 -4.20 13.12 -25.80
N ASN A 30 -5.37 13.74 -25.64
CA ASN A 30 -6.64 13.09 -25.35
C ASN A 30 -6.81 12.53 -23.93
N ASP A 31 -5.86 12.75 -23.02
CA ASP A 31 -5.98 12.38 -21.61
C ASP A 31 -5.98 13.59 -20.68
N PHE A 32 -6.66 13.44 -19.53
CA PHE A 32 -6.65 14.39 -18.43
C PHE A 32 -5.55 14.03 -17.44
N ILE A 33 -4.66 14.99 -17.15
CA ILE A 33 -3.56 14.84 -16.21
C ILE A 33 -3.75 15.86 -15.09
N PHE A 34 -3.84 15.37 -13.85
CA PHE A 34 -3.94 16.21 -12.65
C PHE A 34 -2.53 16.59 -12.19
N GLU A 35 -2.18 17.87 -12.30
CA GLU A 35 -0.94 18.41 -11.75
C GLU A 35 -1.10 18.55 -10.23
N ASN A 36 -0.24 17.88 -9.45
CA ASN A 36 -0.24 17.81 -7.97
C ASN A 36 -1.33 16.96 -7.30
N SER A 37 -1.39 15.66 -7.59
CA SER A 37 -2.38 14.78 -6.96
C SER A 37 -1.84 13.61 -6.14
N SER A 38 -0.55 13.47 -5.86
CA SER A 38 -0.08 12.29 -5.11
C SER A 38 -0.73 12.13 -3.72
N ASN A 39 -0.97 13.22 -2.97
CA ASN A 39 -1.80 13.19 -1.76
C ASN A 39 -3.24 13.71 -1.95
N LYS A 40 -3.48 14.57 -2.94
CA LYS A 40 -4.82 15.11 -3.17
C LYS A 40 -5.75 14.17 -3.95
N TYR A 41 -5.25 13.16 -4.67
CA TYR A 41 -6.14 12.20 -5.35
C TYR A 41 -6.83 11.27 -4.35
N HIS A 42 -6.15 10.90 -3.26
CA HIS A 42 -6.75 10.08 -2.21
C HIS A 42 -7.76 10.85 -1.38
N ASP A 43 -7.45 12.09 -1.01
CA ASP A 43 -8.41 12.99 -0.35
C ASP A 43 -9.55 13.39 -1.31
N LEU A 44 -9.29 13.51 -2.61
CA LEU A 44 -10.29 13.74 -3.65
C LEU A 44 -11.21 12.53 -3.82
N CYS A 45 -10.70 11.29 -3.89
CA CYS A 45 -11.53 10.09 -3.90
C CYS A 45 -12.34 9.95 -2.59
N PHE A 46 -11.74 10.31 -1.46
CA PHE A 46 -12.38 10.32 -0.14
C PHE A 46 -13.49 11.37 -0.05
N ASP A 47 -13.25 12.58 -0.55
CA ASP A 47 -14.23 13.67 -0.58
C ASP A 47 -15.28 13.49 -1.67
N LEU A 48 -14.96 12.88 -2.82
CA LEU A 48 -15.94 12.47 -3.81
C LEU A 48 -16.84 11.37 -3.27
N CYS A 49 -16.31 10.43 -2.46
CA CYS A 49 -17.15 9.49 -1.73
C CYS A 49 -18.04 10.24 -0.72
N ASN A 50 -17.49 11.18 0.07
CA ASN A 50 -18.25 11.96 1.05
C ASN A 50 -19.32 12.88 0.43
N ASP A 51 -19.05 13.53 -0.70
CA ASP A 51 -20.01 14.39 -1.41
C ASP A 51 -21.09 13.55 -2.10
N LYS A 52 -20.77 12.30 -2.50
CA LYS A 52 -21.78 11.33 -2.93
C LYS A 52 -22.54 10.68 -1.77
N LEU A 53 -22.08 10.77 -0.51
CA LEU A 53 -22.82 10.25 0.65
C LEU A 53 -24.24 10.85 0.78
N SER A 54 -24.48 12.05 0.26
CA SER A 54 -25.83 12.65 0.20
C SER A 54 -26.70 12.17 -0.96
N GLU A 55 -26.13 11.48 -1.96
CA GLU A 55 -26.86 10.90 -3.10
C GLU A 55 -27.32 9.46 -2.82
N PHE A 56 -26.84 8.83 -1.74
CA PHE A 56 -27.30 7.49 -1.35
C PHE A 56 -28.54 7.60 -0.48
N ASP A 57 -29.67 7.14 -1.01
CA ASP A 57 -30.98 7.23 -0.37
C ASP A 57 -31.15 6.26 0.81
N ASN A 58 -30.18 5.36 1.07
CA ASN A 58 -30.23 4.44 2.20
C ASN A 58 -28.85 3.87 2.57
N GLY A 59 -28.68 3.41 3.81
CA GLY A 59 -27.45 2.74 4.26
C GLY A 59 -27.17 1.36 3.62
N ALA A 60 -28.11 0.81 2.82
CA ALA A 60 -27.91 -0.48 2.14
C ALA A 60 -26.98 -0.34 0.93
N ASP A 61 -27.10 0.74 0.17
CA ASP A 61 -26.18 1.06 -0.92
C ASP A 61 -24.74 1.24 -0.41
N LEU A 62 -24.58 1.83 0.77
CA LEU A 62 -23.27 2.00 1.41
C LEU A 62 -22.69 0.68 1.93
N PHE A 63 -23.52 -0.18 2.53
CA PHE A 63 -23.09 -1.50 2.98
C PHE A 63 -22.60 -2.37 1.80
N GLU A 64 -23.33 -2.35 0.68
CA GLU A 64 -22.93 -3.03 -0.55
C GLU A 64 -21.63 -2.47 -1.14
N LEU A 65 -21.45 -1.15 -1.13
CA LEU A 65 -20.20 -0.54 -1.58
C LEU A 65 -19.01 -0.94 -0.69
N VAL A 66 -19.22 -1.06 0.62
CA VAL A 66 -18.19 -1.58 1.53
C VAL A 66 -17.92 -3.04 1.22
N ILE A 67 -18.92 -3.92 1.06
CA ILE A 67 -18.71 -5.33 0.66
C ILE A 67 -17.93 -5.45 -0.65
N GLN A 68 -18.25 -4.61 -1.63
CA GLN A 68 -17.56 -4.57 -2.92
C GLN A 68 -16.14 -3.99 -2.80
N GLY A 69 -15.76 -3.45 -1.64
CA GLY A 69 -14.51 -2.75 -1.36
C GLY A 69 -14.34 -1.46 -2.15
N LYS A 70 -15.44 -0.86 -2.57
CA LYS A 70 -15.50 0.45 -3.22
C LYS A 70 -15.47 1.60 -2.22
N CYS A 71 -15.67 1.31 -0.93
CA CYS A 71 -15.57 2.26 0.17
C CYS A 71 -14.78 1.64 1.33
N LYS A 72 -13.91 2.44 1.97
CA LYS A 72 -13.15 2.03 3.16
C LYS A 72 -13.80 2.59 4.43
N LEU A 73 -13.75 1.79 5.48
CA LEU A 73 -14.08 2.21 6.84
C LEU A 73 -13.01 3.18 7.30
N SER A 74 -13.44 4.38 7.64
CA SER A 74 -12.66 5.40 8.33
C SER A 74 -13.56 5.98 9.41
N GLY A 75 -12.98 6.47 10.52
CA GLY A 75 -13.69 6.94 11.73
C GLY A 75 -14.60 8.17 11.56
N ASN A 76 -15.34 8.28 10.46
CA ASN A 76 -16.29 9.34 10.19
C ASN A 76 -17.61 9.10 10.94
N ALA A 77 -17.90 9.93 11.94
CA ALA A 77 -19.11 9.86 12.74
C ALA A 77 -20.42 9.87 11.91
N ARG A 78 -20.42 10.46 10.71
CA ARG A 78 -21.59 10.48 9.81
C ARG A 78 -21.84 9.12 9.16
N PHE A 79 -20.78 8.42 8.73
CA PHE A 79 -20.85 7.06 8.22
C PHE A 79 -21.42 6.10 9.27
N TRP A 80 -20.92 6.21 10.51
CA TRP A 80 -21.41 5.45 11.66
C TRP A 80 -22.87 5.72 12.02
N LYS A 81 -23.35 6.94 11.83
CA LYS A 81 -24.74 7.31 12.11
C LYS A 81 -25.71 6.71 11.07
N ILE A 82 -25.31 6.66 9.80
CA ILE A 82 -26.15 6.11 8.73
C ILE A 82 -26.30 4.59 8.89
N LEU A 83 -25.20 3.87 9.16
CA LEU A 83 -25.25 2.41 9.33
C LEU A 83 -25.98 1.97 10.61
N ARG A 84 -25.87 2.69 11.73
CA ARG A 84 -26.52 2.34 13.01
C ARG A 84 -28.03 2.53 13.05
N ASN A 85 -28.60 3.32 12.12
CA ASN A 85 -30.04 3.58 12.07
C ASN A 85 -30.84 2.46 11.37
N LYS A 86 -30.23 1.31 11.05
CA LYS A 86 -30.89 0.12 10.50
C LYS A 86 -31.21 -0.87 11.60
N GLU A 87 -32.45 -1.37 11.62
CA GLU A 87 -32.92 -2.35 12.61
C GLU A 87 -32.21 -3.72 12.52
N ASP A 88 -31.68 -4.08 11.35
CA ASP A 88 -31.07 -5.41 11.11
C ASP A 88 -29.53 -5.44 11.26
N ILE A 89 -28.89 -4.31 11.56
CA ILE A 89 -27.43 -4.18 11.61
C ILE A 89 -27.02 -3.59 12.96
N HIS A 90 -26.61 -4.45 13.89
CA HIS A 90 -26.09 -4.07 15.19
C HIS A 90 -24.59 -4.35 15.28
N PHE A 91 -23.79 -3.32 15.53
CA PHE A 91 -22.35 -3.41 15.80
C PHE A 91 -21.94 -2.30 16.79
N GLN A 92 -20.88 -2.52 17.56
CA GLN A 92 -20.44 -1.59 18.61
C GLN A 92 -19.31 -0.65 18.12
N ASP A 93 -18.42 -1.17 17.27
CA ASP A 93 -17.21 -0.51 16.77
C ASP A 93 -16.81 -1.03 15.37
N ASP A 94 -15.72 -0.47 14.82
CA ASP A 94 -15.09 -0.89 13.56
C ASP A 94 -14.80 -2.40 13.51
N THR A 95 -14.36 -2.98 14.63
CA THR A 95 -14.08 -4.42 14.76
C THR A 95 -15.33 -5.26 14.53
N SER A 96 -16.40 -4.91 15.23
CA SER A 96 -17.70 -5.57 15.15
C SER A 96 -18.32 -5.44 13.75
N LEU A 97 -18.17 -4.27 13.10
CA LEU A 97 -18.69 -4.05 11.75
C LEU A 97 -17.94 -4.89 10.71
N ILE A 98 -16.61 -4.91 10.72
CA ILE A 98 -15.82 -5.73 9.79
C ILE A 98 -16.07 -7.21 10.01
N SER A 99 -16.20 -7.64 11.27
CA SER A 99 -16.52 -9.03 11.60
C SER A 99 -17.91 -9.42 11.09
N LEU A 100 -18.90 -8.52 11.21
CA LEU A 100 -20.23 -8.71 10.65
C LEU A 100 -20.22 -8.73 9.11
N LEU A 101 -19.45 -7.84 8.48
CA LEU A 101 -19.27 -7.83 7.03
C LEU A 101 -18.67 -9.15 6.55
N PHE A 102 -17.58 -9.60 7.17
CA PHE A 102 -16.95 -10.89 6.86
C PHE A 102 -17.95 -12.06 7.01
N LEU A 103 -18.73 -12.06 8.09
CA LEU A 103 -19.79 -13.04 8.32
C LEU A 103 -20.87 -13.01 7.23
N LYS A 104 -21.36 -11.84 6.85
CA LYS A 104 -22.41 -11.71 5.83
C LYS A 104 -21.90 -12.06 4.43
N THR A 105 -20.66 -11.72 4.11
CA THR A 105 -20.06 -11.98 2.79
C THR A 105 -19.70 -13.46 2.61
N PHE A 106 -19.14 -14.11 3.64
CA PHE A 106 -18.59 -15.47 3.51
C PHE A 106 -19.33 -16.53 4.29
N ASN A 107 -20.36 -16.16 5.07
CA ASN A 107 -21.06 -17.05 6.00
C ASN A 107 -20.09 -17.76 6.97
N LYS A 108 -19.04 -17.05 7.39
CA LYS A 108 -17.97 -17.53 8.28
C LYS A 108 -17.60 -16.47 9.32
N LYS A 109 -17.20 -16.90 10.51
CA LYS A 109 -16.66 -15.97 11.52
C LYS A 109 -15.25 -15.55 11.14
N LEU A 110 -14.88 -14.31 11.50
CA LEU A 110 -13.51 -13.84 11.38
C LEU A 110 -12.59 -14.73 12.25
N PRO A 111 -11.42 -15.15 11.78
CA PRO A 111 -10.48 -15.91 12.60
C PRO A 111 -10.07 -15.10 13.85
N ARG A 112 -9.97 -15.76 15.00
CA ARG A 112 -9.76 -15.09 16.29
C ARG A 112 -8.49 -14.23 16.34
N ARG A 113 -7.39 -14.69 15.74
CA ARG A 113 -6.14 -13.90 15.68
C ARG A 113 -6.32 -12.64 14.83
N VAL A 114 -7.05 -12.72 13.72
CA VAL A 114 -7.36 -11.59 12.84
C VAL A 114 -8.32 -10.60 13.52
N GLU A 115 -9.32 -11.09 14.26
CA GLU A 115 -10.20 -10.26 15.08
C GLU A 115 -9.43 -9.51 16.18
N SER A 116 -8.47 -10.17 16.82
CA SER A 116 -7.58 -9.54 17.81
C SER A 116 -6.65 -8.49 17.20
N ILE A 117 -6.09 -8.74 16.00
CA ILE A 117 -5.33 -7.72 15.25
C ILE A 117 -6.23 -6.52 14.96
N LEU A 118 -7.46 -6.76 14.51
CA LEU A 118 -8.39 -5.69 14.21
C LEU A 118 -8.73 -4.86 15.45
N HIS A 119 -8.94 -5.50 16.59
CA HIS A 119 -9.13 -4.81 17.87
C HIS A 119 -7.94 -3.91 18.23
N GLN A 120 -6.71 -4.42 18.09
CA GLN A 120 -5.48 -3.64 18.35
C GLN A 120 -5.44 -2.38 17.45
N LEU A 121 -5.74 -2.51 16.16
CA LEU A 121 -5.77 -1.39 15.21
C LEU A 121 -6.81 -0.34 15.57
N VAL A 122 -8.03 -0.77 15.84
CA VAL A 122 -9.18 0.11 16.11
C VAL A 122 -8.97 0.91 17.37
N ASN A 123 -8.42 0.27 18.40
CA ASN A 123 -8.13 0.91 19.68
C ASN A 123 -6.78 1.62 19.72
N ARG A 124 -5.98 1.52 18.65
CA ARG A 124 -4.60 2.02 18.57
C ARG A 124 -3.77 1.56 19.77
N GLU A 125 -3.91 0.29 20.14
CA GLU A 125 -3.13 -0.31 21.21
C GLU A 125 -1.66 -0.26 20.81
N GLN A 126 -0.86 0.56 21.50
CA GLN A 126 0.59 0.53 21.30
C GLN A 126 1.12 -0.78 21.87
N VAL A 127 1.58 -1.65 20.98
CA VAL A 127 2.24 -2.89 21.36
C VAL A 127 3.73 -2.62 21.37
N ASN A 128 4.27 -2.31 22.55
CA ASN A 128 5.71 -2.21 22.72
C ASN A 128 6.31 -3.61 22.74
N TYR A 129 6.96 -4.01 21.66
CA TYR A 129 7.77 -5.22 21.62
C TYR A 129 9.12 -4.94 20.95
N GLN A 130 10.12 -5.78 21.27
CA GLN A 130 11.55 -5.60 21.00
C GLN A 130 11.89 -4.65 19.84
N ASN A 131 12.50 -3.50 20.13
CA ASN A 131 13.00 -2.53 19.14
C ASN A 131 11.98 -2.07 18.07
N SER A 132 10.67 -2.20 18.31
CA SER A 132 9.64 -1.45 17.57
C SER A 132 9.38 -0.13 18.28
N GLN A 133 9.39 0.97 17.53
CA GLN A 133 9.09 2.30 18.10
C GLN A 133 7.58 2.57 18.15
N LEU A 134 6.79 1.95 17.26
CA LEU A 134 5.39 2.32 16.99
C LEU A 134 4.56 1.15 16.41
N ALA A 135 4.68 -0.08 16.90
CA ALA A 135 3.77 -1.13 16.45
C ALA A 135 2.35 -0.92 17.01
N PHE A 136 1.38 -0.71 16.12
CA PHE A 136 -0.04 -0.52 16.44
C PHE A 136 -0.85 -1.83 16.42
N ALA A 137 -0.30 -2.89 15.81
CA ALA A 137 -0.89 -4.21 15.86
C ALA A 137 0.14 -5.30 15.55
N THR A 138 0.00 -6.42 16.26
CA THR A 138 0.89 -7.58 16.20
C THR A 138 0.16 -8.89 16.02
N ILE A 139 0.87 -9.90 15.52
CA ILE A 139 0.33 -11.25 15.39
C ILE A 139 0.19 -11.87 16.80
N PRO A 140 -1.03 -12.19 17.26
CA PRO A 140 -1.23 -12.74 18.60
C PRO A 140 -0.53 -14.09 18.74
N ASN A 141 0.12 -14.28 19.89
CA ASN A 141 0.86 -15.49 20.27
C ASN A 141 2.00 -15.87 19.32
N PHE A 142 2.61 -14.88 18.66
CA PHE A 142 3.76 -15.08 17.77
C PHE A 142 5.00 -14.32 18.27
N ILE A 143 6.18 -14.91 18.09
CA ILE A 143 7.45 -14.26 18.42
C ILE A 143 8.02 -13.66 17.14
N HIS A 144 7.97 -12.34 17.05
CA HIS A 144 8.48 -11.60 15.91
C HIS A 144 10.01 -11.55 15.88
N THR A 145 10.58 -11.68 14.68
CA THR A 145 12.00 -11.52 14.41
C THR A 145 12.22 -10.48 13.32
N PRO A 146 13.33 -9.70 13.36
CA PRO A 146 13.56 -8.62 12.39
C PRO A 146 13.67 -9.14 10.96
N PHE A 147 14.24 -10.34 10.77
CA PHE A 147 14.32 -11.00 9.48
C PHE A 147 13.42 -12.24 9.47
N ILE A 148 12.82 -12.46 8.30
CA ILE A 148 11.97 -13.60 7.99
C ILE A 148 12.71 -14.44 6.96
N ASP A 149 12.68 -15.77 7.08
CA ASP A 149 13.20 -16.61 6.02
C ASP A 149 12.34 -16.44 4.77
N HIS A 150 12.89 -15.75 3.78
CA HIS A 150 12.22 -15.43 2.53
C HIS A 150 11.68 -16.68 1.82
N LYS A 151 12.29 -17.87 2.02
CA LYS A 151 11.79 -19.14 1.45
C LYS A 151 10.42 -19.56 1.98
N GLN A 152 9.97 -19.01 3.10
CA GLN A 152 8.61 -19.21 3.60
C GLN A 152 7.58 -18.39 2.82
N ILE A 153 8.03 -17.44 2.01
CA ILE A 153 7.19 -16.60 1.17
C ILE A 153 7.23 -17.20 -0.23
N ALA A 154 6.22 -17.99 -0.59
CA ALA A 154 6.15 -18.70 -1.88
C ALA A 154 6.37 -17.82 -3.13
N LEU A 155 6.19 -16.51 -3.02
CA LEU A 155 6.48 -15.55 -4.08
C LEU A 155 7.98 -15.42 -4.42
N THR A 156 8.87 -15.70 -3.48
CA THR A 156 10.31 -15.48 -3.70
C THR A 156 10.91 -16.52 -4.63
N ASP A 157 10.41 -17.75 -4.62
CA ASP A 157 10.83 -18.79 -5.56
C ASP A 157 10.42 -18.45 -6.99
N LEU A 158 9.20 -17.91 -7.15
CA LEU A 158 8.68 -17.47 -8.44
C LEU A 158 9.50 -16.32 -9.06
N MET A 159 10.11 -15.49 -8.22
CA MET A 159 10.90 -14.34 -8.66
C MET A 159 12.12 -14.78 -9.47
N SER A 160 12.75 -15.91 -9.13
CA SER A 160 13.94 -16.41 -9.82
C SER A 160 13.72 -16.65 -11.31
N ASP A 161 12.53 -17.12 -11.70
CA ASP A 161 12.19 -17.38 -13.11
C ASP A 161 12.00 -16.10 -13.94
N HIS A 162 11.80 -14.95 -13.29
CA HIS A 162 11.43 -13.68 -13.93
C HIS A 162 12.51 -12.61 -13.79
N ILE A 163 13.53 -12.85 -12.97
CA ILE A 163 14.44 -11.82 -12.49
C ILE A 163 15.22 -11.11 -13.62
N ASP A 164 15.76 -11.87 -14.58
CA ASP A 164 16.53 -11.31 -15.69
C ASP A 164 15.66 -10.39 -16.56
N SER A 165 14.40 -10.77 -16.79
CA SER A 165 13.45 -9.95 -17.55
C SER A 165 13.08 -8.68 -16.79
N ILE A 166 12.79 -8.79 -15.50
CA ILE A 166 12.47 -7.65 -14.63
C ILE A 166 13.66 -6.67 -14.56
N GLN A 167 14.89 -7.18 -14.49
CA GLN A 167 16.11 -6.37 -14.52
C GLN A 167 16.27 -5.58 -15.82
N GLN A 168 16.00 -6.20 -16.96
CA GLN A 168 16.03 -5.50 -18.24
C GLN A 168 15.04 -4.34 -18.28
N GLU A 169 13.83 -4.52 -17.72
CA GLU A 169 12.86 -3.43 -17.64
C GLU A 169 13.28 -2.33 -16.67
N ALA A 170 13.86 -2.70 -15.53
CA ALA A 170 14.31 -1.74 -14.52
C ALA A 170 15.44 -0.81 -14.99
N LYS A 171 16.23 -1.21 -16.01
CA LYS A 171 17.25 -0.33 -16.63
C LYS A 171 16.66 0.98 -17.15
N GLN A 172 15.37 1.00 -17.47
CA GLN A 172 14.66 2.21 -17.87
C GLN A 172 14.72 3.34 -16.81
N PHE A 173 14.84 3.02 -15.52
CA PHE A 173 14.99 4.02 -14.45
C PHE A 173 16.38 4.68 -14.47
N ILE A 174 17.43 3.95 -14.87
CA ILE A 174 18.79 4.48 -15.01
C ILE A 174 18.86 5.39 -16.23
N ASP A 175 18.25 4.98 -17.33
CA ASP A 175 18.18 5.75 -18.58
C ASP A 175 17.22 6.96 -18.50
N ASN A 176 16.57 7.19 -17.35
CA ASN A 176 15.56 8.24 -17.14
C ASN A 176 14.37 8.17 -18.12
N LYS A 177 14.07 6.98 -18.66
CA LYS A 177 12.89 6.74 -19.51
C LYS A 177 11.59 6.72 -18.70
N VAL A 178 11.69 6.52 -17.38
CA VAL A 178 10.57 6.53 -16.44
C VAL A 178 10.83 7.54 -15.32
N ILE A 179 9.85 8.43 -15.09
CA ILE A 179 9.85 9.37 -13.95
C ILE A 179 8.99 8.76 -12.86
N ALA A 180 9.61 8.28 -11.78
CA ALA A 180 8.89 7.78 -10.62
C ALA A 180 8.55 8.92 -9.65
N TYR A 181 7.31 8.91 -9.14
CA TYR A 181 6.85 9.96 -8.25
C TYR A 181 7.53 9.83 -6.87
N PRO A 182 7.98 10.95 -6.28
CA PRO A 182 8.51 10.94 -4.92
C PRO A 182 7.44 10.39 -3.98
N PHE A 183 7.85 9.53 -3.06
CA PHE A 183 6.96 9.17 -1.96
C PHE A 183 7.07 10.27 -0.90
N GLU A 184 5.98 11.02 -0.73
CA GLU A 184 5.94 12.36 -0.14
C GLU A 184 6.57 12.45 1.25
N LEU A 185 6.53 11.35 2.02
CA LEU A 185 7.04 11.28 3.40
C LEU A 185 8.54 11.59 3.55
N TYR A 186 9.34 11.48 2.48
CA TYR A 186 10.81 11.58 2.59
C TYR A 186 11.43 12.76 1.83
N GLY A 187 10.59 13.62 1.24
CA GLY A 187 10.98 14.93 0.72
C GLY A 187 12.01 14.92 -0.41
N LEU A 188 12.52 16.12 -0.71
CA LEU A 188 13.56 16.37 -1.71
C LEU A 188 14.94 16.47 -1.05
N ASP A 189 15.98 16.08 -1.78
CA ASP A 189 17.36 16.38 -1.44
C ASP A 189 17.58 17.90 -1.49
N PRO A 190 18.16 18.51 -0.44
CA PRO A 190 18.24 19.96 -0.34
C PRO A 190 19.16 20.60 -1.39
N ILE A 191 20.12 19.86 -1.94
CA ILE A 191 21.11 20.36 -2.91
C ILE A 191 20.60 20.15 -4.34
N THR A 192 20.33 18.89 -4.70
CA THR A 192 19.96 18.49 -6.06
C THR A 192 18.50 18.76 -6.40
N LYS A 193 17.65 19.01 -5.38
CA LYS A 193 16.19 19.13 -5.48
C LYS A 193 15.50 17.90 -6.08
N GLN A 194 16.22 16.79 -6.21
CA GLN A 194 15.66 15.50 -6.62
C GLN A 194 14.93 14.85 -5.45
N PRO A 195 13.93 13.99 -5.70
CA PRO A 195 13.40 13.09 -4.67
C PRO A 195 14.52 12.36 -3.94
N LYS A 196 14.45 12.23 -2.62
CA LYS A 196 15.41 11.34 -1.93
C LYS A 196 15.21 9.88 -2.35
N TRP A 197 13.95 9.50 -2.46
CA TRP A 197 13.53 8.21 -2.97
C TRP A 197 12.20 8.34 -3.72
N SER A 198 11.93 7.37 -4.58
CA SER A 198 10.70 7.29 -5.36
C SER A 198 10.15 5.87 -5.35
N ARG A 199 8.84 5.76 -5.49
CA ARG A 199 8.12 4.49 -5.59
C ARG A 199 7.43 4.42 -6.95
N TRP A 200 7.54 3.27 -7.61
CA TRP A 200 6.78 2.97 -8.83
C TRP A 200 5.90 1.74 -8.60
N SER A 201 4.61 1.97 -8.41
CA SER A 201 3.67 0.89 -8.08
C SER A 201 3.21 0.12 -9.30
N ILE A 202 3.37 -1.21 -9.25
CA ILE A 202 2.90 -2.16 -10.27
C ILE A 202 1.58 -2.78 -9.83
N PHE A 203 1.48 -3.19 -8.56
CA PHE A 203 0.31 -3.81 -7.96
C PHE A 203 0.04 -3.23 -6.58
N SER A 204 -1.23 -3.03 -6.25
CA SER A 204 -1.66 -2.61 -4.92
C SER A 204 -3.07 -3.14 -4.63
N ASN A 205 -3.24 -3.80 -3.48
CA ASN A 205 -4.51 -4.25 -2.90
C ASN A 205 -5.42 -5.03 -3.88
N GLY A 206 -4.86 -5.95 -4.66
CA GLY A 206 -5.64 -6.75 -5.62
C GLY A 206 -5.72 -6.16 -7.03
N GLU A 207 -5.21 -4.94 -7.23
CA GLU A 207 -5.33 -4.23 -8.51
C GLU A 207 -3.95 -3.98 -9.13
N ILE A 208 -3.85 -4.26 -10.43
CA ILE A 208 -2.71 -3.86 -11.24
C ILE A 208 -2.85 -2.38 -11.60
N ASN A 209 -1.80 -1.60 -11.38
CA ASN A 209 -1.73 -0.23 -11.86
C ASN A 209 -1.48 -0.24 -13.37
N GLN A 210 -2.56 -0.14 -14.16
CA GLN A 210 -2.47 -0.24 -15.62
C GLN A 210 -1.54 0.82 -16.22
N ALA A 211 -1.64 2.07 -15.78
CA ALA A 211 -0.81 3.16 -16.32
C ALA A 211 0.69 2.92 -16.07
N ASN A 212 1.06 2.48 -14.86
CA ASN A 212 2.45 2.24 -14.49
C ASN A 212 3.01 0.96 -15.11
N SER A 213 2.20 -0.10 -15.17
CA SER A 213 2.61 -1.43 -15.62
C SER A 213 2.81 -1.55 -17.12
N LEU A 214 2.25 -0.64 -17.93
CA LEU A 214 2.49 -0.57 -19.39
C LEU A 214 3.98 -0.47 -19.76
N LYS A 215 4.80 0.14 -18.89
CA LYS A 215 6.24 0.30 -19.10
C LYS A 215 7.07 -0.91 -18.66
N PHE A 216 6.44 -1.85 -17.94
CA PHE A 216 7.08 -3.00 -17.30
C PHE A 216 6.22 -4.28 -17.52
N PRO A 217 5.98 -4.70 -18.78
CA PRO A 217 5.08 -5.82 -19.09
C PRO A 217 5.48 -7.16 -18.44
N MET A 218 6.76 -7.45 -18.28
CA MET A 218 7.24 -8.66 -17.61
C MET A 218 7.05 -8.56 -16.10
N THR A 219 7.31 -7.39 -15.51
CA THR A 219 7.01 -7.14 -14.10
C THR A 219 5.51 -7.20 -13.82
N LYS A 220 4.68 -6.72 -14.75
CA LYS A 220 3.21 -6.87 -14.70
C LYS A 220 2.80 -8.34 -14.68
N LYS A 221 3.33 -9.14 -15.60
CA LYS A 221 3.04 -10.58 -15.67
C LYS A 221 3.43 -11.29 -14.37
N PHE A 222 4.59 -10.96 -13.81
CA PHE A 222 5.00 -11.46 -12.51
C PHE A 222 4.01 -11.04 -11.41
N ALA A 223 3.58 -9.78 -11.39
CA ALA A 223 2.60 -9.29 -10.41
C ALA A 223 1.24 -10.00 -10.51
N GLU A 224 0.76 -10.26 -11.73
CA GLU A 224 -0.49 -11.00 -11.97
C GLU A 224 -0.39 -12.44 -11.44
N LEU A 225 0.74 -13.10 -11.68
CA LEU A 225 0.99 -14.45 -11.15
C LEU A 225 1.15 -14.43 -9.62
N ALA A 226 1.90 -13.48 -9.08
CA ALA A 226 2.08 -13.28 -7.64
C ALA A 226 0.76 -13.04 -6.91
N ALA A 227 -0.17 -12.31 -7.54
CA ALA A 227 -1.49 -12.04 -6.97
C ALA A 227 -2.34 -13.31 -6.78
N THR A 228 -2.08 -14.39 -7.53
CA THR A 228 -2.78 -15.67 -7.38
C THR A 228 -2.51 -16.37 -6.05
N ASN A 229 -1.38 -16.06 -5.40
CA ASN A 229 -1.04 -16.56 -4.07
C ASN A 229 -1.95 -15.98 -2.96
N ASN A 230 -2.72 -14.95 -3.27
CA ASN A 230 -3.61 -14.24 -2.34
C ASN A 230 -2.94 -13.58 -1.13
N ARG A 231 -1.61 -13.67 -0.96
CA ARG A 231 -0.86 -13.00 0.12
C ARG A 231 -0.24 -11.66 -0.27
N LEU A 232 -0.14 -11.36 -1.56
CA LEU A 232 0.44 -10.10 -2.05
C LEU A 232 -0.47 -8.90 -1.72
N ILE A 233 0.10 -7.86 -1.11
CA ILE A 233 -0.56 -6.58 -0.83
C ILE A 233 -0.08 -5.52 -1.81
N THR A 234 1.22 -5.29 -1.92
CA THR A 234 1.79 -4.39 -2.94
C THR A 234 3.00 -5.01 -3.62
N LEU A 235 3.24 -4.60 -4.86
CA LEU A 235 4.48 -4.86 -5.58
C LEU A 235 4.95 -3.56 -6.24
N ASP A 236 6.15 -3.13 -5.88
CA ASP A 236 6.66 -1.81 -6.22
C ASP A 236 8.15 -1.85 -6.55
N PHE A 237 8.58 -1.07 -7.55
CA PHE A 237 9.99 -0.69 -7.63
C PHE A 237 10.24 0.44 -6.64
N LEU A 238 11.24 0.26 -5.78
CA LEU A 238 11.72 1.29 -4.87
C LEU A 238 13.08 1.79 -5.38
N ILE A 239 13.14 3.09 -5.64
CA ILE A 239 14.32 3.76 -6.20
C ILE A 239 14.89 4.67 -5.13
N LEU A 240 16.15 4.42 -4.74
CA LEU A 240 16.89 5.28 -3.82
C LEU A 240 17.99 6.00 -4.60
N ASN A 241 17.94 7.34 -4.61
CA ASN A 241 18.87 8.14 -5.40
C ASN A 241 20.30 8.13 -4.80
N PRO A 242 21.32 8.51 -5.59
CA PRO A 242 22.71 8.57 -5.13
C PRO A 242 22.88 9.38 -3.84
N GLY A 243 23.71 8.86 -2.93
CA GLY A 243 24.04 9.51 -1.65
C GLY A 243 22.90 9.60 -0.63
N GLN A 244 21.75 8.98 -0.88
CA GLN A 244 20.57 9.11 -0.01
C GLN A 244 20.52 8.04 1.08
N GLN A 245 19.97 8.44 2.23
CA GLN A 245 19.65 7.55 3.35
C GLN A 245 18.26 7.90 3.88
N LEU A 246 17.44 6.88 4.10
CA LEU A 246 16.18 7.02 4.82
C LEU A 246 16.48 7.06 6.32
N ASN A 247 15.82 7.96 7.04
CA ASN A 247 15.93 7.99 8.50
C ASN A 247 15.41 6.66 9.10
N TYR A 248 15.87 6.34 10.31
CA TYR A 248 15.31 5.23 11.06
C TYR A 248 13.81 5.44 11.31
N HIS A 249 13.00 4.44 10.95
CA HIS A 249 11.54 4.45 11.08
C HIS A 249 10.99 3.03 11.28
N SER A 250 9.69 2.90 11.51
CA SER A 250 8.96 1.63 11.68
C SER A 250 7.55 1.80 11.13
N ASP A 251 7.07 0.83 10.35
CA ASP A 251 5.79 0.90 9.62
C ASP A 251 4.57 0.42 10.42
N GLY A 252 4.79 0.05 11.68
CA GLY A 252 3.75 -0.05 12.71
C GLY A 252 2.83 -1.28 12.64
N PHE A 253 3.05 -2.19 11.70
CA PHE A 253 2.25 -3.41 11.53
C PHE A 253 3.15 -4.63 11.34
N SER A 254 3.08 -5.62 12.25
CA SER A 254 3.98 -6.79 12.20
C SER A 254 3.38 -8.04 11.53
N PHE A 255 2.14 -7.93 11.05
CA PHE A 255 1.43 -9.00 10.35
C PHE A 255 1.66 -8.98 8.82
N PHE A 256 2.59 -8.14 8.36
CA PHE A 256 3.12 -8.16 7.01
C PHE A 256 4.61 -8.48 7.00
N ALA A 257 5.08 -8.98 5.87
CA ALA A 257 6.47 -9.19 5.54
C ALA A 257 6.81 -8.30 4.35
N ASN A 258 7.90 -7.55 4.46
CA ASN A 258 8.48 -6.79 3.37
C ASN A 258 9.66 -7.58 2.82
N TRP A 259 9.53 -8.10 1.60
CA TRP A 259 10.65 -8.74 0.94
C TRP A 259 11.16 -7.88 -0.20
N GLN A 260 12.48 -7.87 -0.36
CA GLN A 260 13.18 -7.08 -1.36
C GLN A 260 14.11 -7.97 -2.17
N CYS A 261 14.02 -7.82 -3.49
CA CYS A 261 14.99 -8.35 -4.44
C CYS A 261 15.83 -7.21 -4.99
N GLY A 262 17.16 -7.34 -4.92
CA GLY A 262 18.07 -6.41 -5.56
C GLY A 262 18.00 -6.51 -7.09
N ILE A 263 17.56 -5.44 -7.77
CA ILE A 263 17.42 -5.42 -9.23
C ILE A 263 18.61 -4.72 -9.86
N ILE A 264 18.87 -3.47 -9.45
CA ILE A 264 20.05 -2.69 -9.82
C ILE A 264 20.66 -2.18 -8.52
N VAL A 265 21.82 -2.70 -8.15
CA VAL A 265 22.42 -2.43 -6.85
C VAL A 265 23.88 -2.05 -7.03
N PRO A 266 24.21 -0.75 -6.96
CA PRO A 266 25.60 -0.30 -6.91
C PRO A 266 26.23 -0.57 -5.54
N ASP A 267 27.54 -0.39 -5.45
CA ASP A 267 28.29 -0.62 -4.21
C ASP A 267 27.78 0.25 -3.06
N HIS A 268 28.03 -0.18 -1.82
CA HIS A 268 27.68 0.56 -0.60
C HIS A 268 26.16 0.81 -0.39
N CYS A 269 25.32 -0.06 -0.95
CA CYS A 269 23.89 -0.13 -0.66
C CYS A 269 23.57 -1.16 0.44
N ALA A 270 22.75 -0.79 1.42
CA ALA A 270 22.32 -1.72 2.46
C ALA A 270 21.03 -1.24 3.15
N ILE A 271 20.46 -2.14 3.95
CA ILE A 271 19.43 -1.87 4.95
C ILE A 271 19.92 -2.34 6.32
N GLU A 272 19.51 -1.65 7.36
CA GLU A 272 19.67 -2.08 8.74
C GLU A 272 18.29 -2.24 9.36
N VAL A 273 18.02 -3.41 9.94
CA VAL A 273 16.75 -3.73 10.62
C VAL A 273 17.09 -4.19 12.03
N SER A 274 16.60 -3.47 13.04
CA SER A 274 16.90 -3.73 14.45
C SER A 274 18.41 -3.93 14.73
N GLY A 275 19.27 -3.09 14.15
CA GLY A 275 20.73 -3.15 14.34
C GLY A 275 21.47 -4.19 13.49
N ILE A 276 20.75 -5.01 12.72
CA ILE A 276 21.33 -6.02 11.83
C ILE A 276 21.42 -5.45 10.42
N LYS A 277 22.65 -5.28 9.93
CA LYS A 277 22.95 -4.74 8.60
C LYS A 277 22.96 -5.85 7.54
N THR A 278 22.16 -5.67 6.50
CA THR A 278 22.10 -6.51 5.30
C THR A 278 22.50 -5.71 4.08
N VAL A 279 23.58 -6.13 3.42
CA VAL A 279 24.06 -5.51 2.18
C VAL A 279 23.16 -5.93 1.02
N HIS A 280 22.63 -4.96 0.27
CA HIS A 280 21.90 -5.28 -0.96
C HIS A 280 22.88 -5.85 -1.98
N LYS A 281 22.45 -6.92 -2.65
CA LYS A 281 23.18 -7.50 -3.79
C LYS A 281 22.20 -7.74 -4.91
N VAL A 282 22.68 -7.61 -6.14
CA VAL A 282 21.93 -8.00 -7.34
C VAL A 282 21.48 -9.46 -7.20
N ASN A 283 20.22 -9.74 -7.50
CA ASN A 283 19.57 -11.06 -7.42
C ASN A 283 19.45 -11.65 -6.01
N SER A 284 19.88 -10.94 -4.98
CA SER A 284 19.67 -11.37 -3.60
C SER A 284 18.28 -10.96 -3.13
N ILE A 285 17.61 -11.93 -2.49
CA ILE A 285 16.32 -11.75 -1.85
C ILE A 285 16.51 -11.83 -0.35
N PHE A 286 15.83 -10.97 0.39
CA PHE A 286 15.65 -11.10 1.83
C PHE A 286 14.25 -10.59 2.20
N ALA A 287 13.74 -11.04 3.35
CA ALA A 287 12.48 -10.59 3.90
C ALA A 287 12.69 -10.11 5.33
N PHE A 288 11.96 -9.06 5.71
CA PHE A 288 12.04 -8.47 7.03
C PHE A 288 10.67 -7.97 7.47
N ASP A 289 10.52 -7.83 8.78
CA ASP A 289 9.34 -7.22 9.41
C ASP A 289 9.62 -5.72 9.55
N ASP A 290 8.93 -4.90 8.76
CA ASP A 290 9.12 -3.44 8.69
C ASP A 290 8.52 -2.69 9.89
N SER A 291 7.90 -3.39 10.84
CA SER A 291 7.54 -2.81 12.14
C SER A 291 8.71 -2.74 13.13
N PHE A 292 9.83 -3.42 12.85
CA PHE A 292 11.10 -3.15 13.54
C PHE A 292 11.71 -1.85 13.03
N ILE A 293 12.43 -1.13 13.91
CA ILE A 293 13.17 0.06 13.49
C ILE A 293 14.15 -0.29 12.37
N HIS A 294 14.07 0.41 11.24
CA HIS A 294 14.90 0.15 10.09
C HIS A 294 15.29 1.42 9.30
N SER A 295 16.41 1.34 8.58
CA SER A 295 16.93 2.40 7.70
C SER A 295 17.59 1.77 6.48
N ALA A 296 17.35 2.32 5.30
CA ALA A 296 18.00 1.92 4.06
C ALA A 296 18.81 3.07 3.46
N TRP A 297 19.95 2.75 2.83
CA TRP A 297 20.81 3.74 2.21
C TRP A 297 21.37 3.28 0.87
N ASN A 298 21.68 4.29 0.05
CA ASN A 298 22.45 4.19 -1.17
C ASN A 298 23.59 5.22 -1.08
N ARG A 299 24.79 4.77 -0.71
CA ARG A 299 25.97 5.63 -0.58
C ARG A 299 26.83 5.66 -1.85
N SER A 300 26.29 5.17 -2.97
CA SER A 300 26.96 5.22 -4.27
C SER A 300 26.65 6.51 -5.03
N SER A 301 27.26 6.64 -6.22
CA SER A 301 26.97 7.66 -7.22
C SER A 301 25.85 7.28 -8.21
N GLU A 302 25.28 6.08 -8.10
CA GLU A 302 24.29 5.54 -9.04
C GLU A 302 22.95 5.27 -8.33
N LYS A 303 21.86 5.12 -9.08
CA LYS A 303 20.56 4.78 -8.46
C LYS A 303 20.57 3.33 -8.01
N ARG A 304 20.01 3.08 -6.83
CA ARG A 304 19.67 1.74 -6.37
C ARG A 304 18.19 1.46 -6.65
N VAL A 305 17.90 0.35 -7.34
CA VAL A 305 16.55 -0.13 -7.63
C VAL A 305 16.37 -1.51 -7.02
N VAL A 306 15.35 -1.64 -6.18
CA VAL A 306 14.90 -2.93 -5.66
C VAL A 306 13.45 -3.16 -6.07
N LEU A 307 13.08 -4.42 -6.30
CA LEU A 307 11.69 -4.81 -6.36
C LEU A 307 11.29 -5.21 -4.95
N SER A 308 10.27 -4.55 -4.42
CA SER A 308 9.75 -4.79 -3.07
C SER A 308 8.36 -5.32 -3.18
N ALA A 309 8.02 -6.33 -2.39
CA ALA A 309 6.62 -6.67 -2.16
C ALA A 309 6.31 -6.72 -0.69
N TRP A 310 5.20 -6.09 -0.36
CA TRP A 310 4.56 -6.20 0.94
C TRP A 310 3.54 -7.32 0.84
N ALA A 311 3.69 -8.32 1.69
CA ALA A 311 2.87 -9.52 1.67
C ALA A 311 2.43 -9.89 3.08
N ILE A 312 1.35 -10.65 3.20
CA ILE A 312 0.88 -11.17 4.48
C ILE A 312 1.95 -12.09 5.07
N HIS A 313 2.22 -11.94 6.36
CA HIS A 313 3.26 -12.69 7.07
C HIS A 313 3.04 -14.22 6.91
N PRO A 314 4.10 -15.02 6.69
CA PRO A 314 3.97 -16.46 6.42
C PRO A 314 3.43 -17.27 7.62
N GLU A 315 3.46 -16.70 8.82
CA GLU A 315 2.85 -17.26 10.03
C GLU A 315 1.33 -17.51 9.92
N PHE A 316 0.63 -16.76 9.07
CA PHE A 316 -0.80 -16.98 8.88
C PHE A 316 -1.07 -18.17 7.98
N ASP A 317 -2.05 -19.00 8.33
CA ASP A 317 -2.62 -19.96 7.39
C ASP A 317 -3.42 -19.27 6.28
N ASP A 318 -3.94 -20.03 5.32
CA ASP A 318 -4.65 -19.46 4.16
C ASP A 318 -6.00 -18.81 4.53
N GLU A 319 -6.68 -19.27 5.58
CA GLU A 319 -7.94 -18.68 6.05
C GLU A 319 -7.66 -17.35 6.78
N GLU A 320 -6.63 -17.31 7.61
CA GLU A 320 -6.17 -16.09 8.27
C GLU A 320 -5.63 -15.07 7.26
N ALA A 321 -4.84 -15.50 6.28
CA ALA A 321 -4.34 -14.62 5.22
C ALA A 321 -5.47 -14.04 4.37
N PHE A 322 -6.47 -14.87 4.02
CA PHE A 322 -7.67 -14.38 3.34
C PHE A 322 -8.40 -13.31 4.17
N ALA A 323 -8.57 -13.56 5.47
CA ALA A 323 -9.22 -12.63 6.37
C ALA A 323 -8.42 -11.33 6.58
N ILE A 324 -7.09 -11.39 6.71
CA ILE A 324 -6.23 -10.19 6.77
C ILE A 324 -6.39 -9.37 5.50
N LYS A 325 -6.36 -9.99 4.31
CA LYS A 325 -6.56 -9.27 3.05
C LYS A 325 -7.93 -8.60 2.98
N PHE A 326 -8.97 -9.29 3.47
CA PHE A 326 -10.30 -8.70 3.60
C PHE A 326 -10.26 -7.47 4.51
N VAL A 327 -9.65 -7.57 5.70
CA VAL A 327 -9.46 -6.41 6.59
C VAL A 327 -8.68 -5.31 5.86
N SER A 328 -7.63 -5.62 5.10
CA SER A 328 -6.82 -4.61 4.39
C SER A 328 -7.56 -3.85 3.32
N LYS A 329 -8.52 -4.50 2.67
CA LYS A 329 -9.37 -3.86 1.67
C LYS A 329 -10.36 -2.89 2.31
N HIS A 330 -10.89 -3.23 3.48
CA HIS A 330 -12.03 -2.52 4.09
C HIS A 330 -11.63 -1.58 5.23
N TYR A 331 -10.50 -1.80 5.89
CA TYR A 331 -10.00 -0.94 6.96
C TYR A 331 -8.88 -0.04 6.43
N LYS A 332 -8.96 1.25 6.72
CA LYS A 332 -7.86 2.18 6.43
C LYS A 332 -6.83 2.07 7.55
N TRP A 333 -5.72 1.40 7.26
CA TRP A 333 -4.48 1.47 8.05
C TRP A 333 -4.06 2.94 8.12
N GLY A 334 -4.35 3.61 9.23
CA GLY A 334 -3.89 4.98 9.44
C GLY A 334 -2.39 4.94 9.66
N ILE A 335 -1.61 5.34 8.65
CA ILE A 335 -0.22 5.76 8.78
C ILE A 335 -0.18 7.28 8.59
#